data_AF-A0A4V6I750-F1
#
_entry.id   AF-A0A4V6I750-F1
#
_cell.length_a   1.000
_cell.length_b   1.000
_cell.length_c   1.000
_cell.angle_alpha   90.00
_cell.angle_beta   90.00
_cell.angle_gamma   90.00
#
_symmetry.space_group_name_H-M   'P 1'
#
loop_
_entity.id
_entity.type
_entity.pdbx_description
1 polymer ?
#
loop_
_entity_poly.entity_id
_entity_poly.type
_entity_poly.pdbx_seq_one_letter_code
_entity_poly.pdbx_strand_id
1 'polypeptide(L)'
;MEKARIIQRYGAAVVIMAFDEEGQAAETDRKFAICERSYNILVSQVNFNPNDIIFDPNILTIATGMEEHANYRIFIECCSMIKENLPGAHISGRISNISFSFRGMEVVREAMHCVFLFHAIKAGLNMGIVNAGALPLYTDIQKKLLNLCEDLLWNRDPDDTEKMLLLAQKLDKGDKK
;
A
#
# COMPACT_ATOMS: atom_id res chain seq x y z
N MET A 1 -4.30 24.11 7.26
CA MET A 1 -5.54 24.24 8.06
C MET A 1 -6.72 24.79 7.28
N GLU A 2 -6.57 25.88 6.51
CA GLU A 2 -7.70 26.48 5.75
C GLU A 2 -8.44 25.46 4.86
N LYS A 3 -7.69 24.66 4.08
CA LYS A 3 -8.26 23.58 3.25
C LYS A 3 -9.13 22.60 4.05
N ALA A 4 -8.70 22.19 5.25
CA ALA A 4 -9.46 21.27 6.09
C ALA A 4 -10.80 21.89 6.54
N ARG A 5 -10.81 23.18 6.91
CA ARG A 5 -12.06 23.88 7.27
C ARG A 5 -13.01 24.01 6.09
N ILE A 6 -12.48 24.19 4.87
CA ILE A 6 -13.29 24.21 3.66
C ILE A 6 -13.93 22.83 3.42
N ILE A 7 -13.14 21.76 3.48
CA ILE A 7 -13.62 20.38 3.31
C ILE A 7 -14.71 20.06 4.35
N GLN A 8 -14.47 20.41 5.61
CA GLN A 8 -15.42 20.22 6.71
C GLN A 8 -16.74 20.96 6.46
N ARG A 9 -16.68 22.20 5.94
CA ARG A 9 -17.88 22.98 5.59
C ARG A 9 -18.73 22.29 4.51
N TYR A 10 -18.11 21.58 3.58
CA TYR A 10 -18.80 20.79 2.56
C TYR A 10 -19.27 19.42 3.04
N GLY A 11 -18.90 18.99 4.25
CA GLY A 11 -19.26 17.67 4.79
C GLY A 11 -18.59 16.51 4.07
N ALA A 12 -17.41 16.73 3.49
CA ALA A 12 -16.67 15.70 2.76
C ALA A 12 -15.61 15.01 3.64
N ALA A 13 -15.35 13.73 3.37
CA ALA A 13 -14.18 13.03 3.87
C ALA A 13 -12.89 13.51 3.18
N VAL A 14 -11.74 13.24 3.80
CA VAL A 14 -10.43 13.69 3.31
C VAL A 14 -9.41 12.56 3.27
N VAL A 15 -8.67 12.47 2.16
CA VAL A 15 -7.46 11.65 2.07
C VAL A 15 -6.25 12.50 2.45
N ILE A 16 -5.47 12.02 3.40
CA ILE A 16 -4.24 12.65 3.88
C ILE A 16 -3.05 11.78 3.48
N MET A 17 -2.22 12.32 2.58
CA MET A 17 -0.99 11.66 2.15
C MET A 17 0.07 11.76 3.25
N ALA A 18 0.85 10.71 3.47
CA ALA A 18 2.04 10.75 4.34
C ALA A 18 3.21 11.50 3.67
N PHE A 19 3.01 12.80 3.46
CA PHE A 19 3.94 13.73 2.83
C PHE A 19 3.87 15.06 3.59
N ASP A 20 5.02 15.59 3.99
CA ASP A 20 5.11 16.86 4.71
C ASP A 20 6.21 17.77 4.13
N GLU A 21 6.64 18.78 4.88
CA GLU A 21 7.63 19.77 4.45
C GLU A 21 9.01 19.17 4.14
N GLU A 22 9.32 17.97 4.68
CA GLU A 22 10.57 17.24 4.41
C GLU A 22 10.45 16.25 3.24
N GLY A 23 9.25 16.10 2.68
CA GLY A 23 9.01 15.25 1.51
C GLY A 23 8.19 14.00 1.81
N GLN A 24 8.36 12.99 0.96
CA GLN A 24 7.65 11.72 1.06
C GLN A 24 8.30 10.81 2.09
N ALA A 25 7.52 10.28 3.03
CA ALA A 25 8.04 9.33 4.00
C ALA A 25 8.28 7.94 3.36
N ALA A 26 9.51 7.45 3.44
CA ALA A 26 9.90 6.10 3.03
C ALA A 26 9.81 5.08 4.18
N GLU A 27 10.17 5.49 5.40
CA GLU A 27 10.25 4.62 6.60
C GLU A 27 8.96 4.56 7.42
N THR A 28 8.77 3.45 8.17
CA THR A 28 7.57 3.20 9.00
C THR A 28 7.27 4.35 9.96
N ASP A 29 8.26 4.70 10.79
CA ASP A 29 8.10 5.70 11.83
C ASP A 29 7.81 7.08 11.24
N ARG A 30 8.44 7.42 10.12
CA ARG A 30 8.21 8.71 9.47
C ARG A 30 6.81 8.78 8.85
N LYS A 31 6.33 7.70 8.22
CA LYS A 31 4.96 7.61 7.69
C LYS A 31 3.95 7.79 8.82
N PHE A 32 4.15 7.09 9.93
CA PHE A 32 3.28 7.19 11.10
C PHE A 32 3.32 8.59 11.73
N ALA A 33 4.49 9.17 11.94
CA ALA A 33 4.64 10.51 12.52
C ALA A 33 3.90 11.59 11.72
N ILE A 34 3.90 11.51 10.38
CA ILE A 34 3.13 12.43 9.53
C ILE A 34 1.63 12.23 9.72
N CYS A 35 1.18 10.97 9.77
CA CYS A 35 -0.24 10.65 9.99
C CYS A 35 -0.70 11.11 11.38
N GLU A 36 0.07 10.85 12.43
CA GLU A 36 -0.21 11.26 13.80
C GLU A 36 -0.25 12.78 13.95
N ARG A 37 0.76 13.49 13.41
CA ARG A 37 0.77 14.96 13.38
C ARG A 37 -0.46 15.51 12.69
N SER A 38 -0.82 14.94 11.54
CA SER A 38 -1.99 15.36 10.77
C SER A 38 -3.30 15.09 11.51
N TYR A 39 -3.43 13.92 12.14
CA TYR A 39 -4.56 13.55 12.97
C TYR A 39 -4.76 14.55 14.11
N ASN A 40 -3.69 14.85 14.85
CA ASN A 40 -3.73 15.81 15.96
C ASN A 40 -4.13 17.22 15.51
N ILE A 41 -3.66 17.67 14.35
CA ILE A 41 -4.09 18.97 13.79
C ILE A 41 -5.57 18.94 13.42
N LEU A 42 -6.01 17.90 12.69
CA LEU A 42 -7.39 17.80 12.20
C LEU A 42 -8.39 17.64 13.35
N VAL A 43 -8.14 16.71 14.27
CA VAL A 43 -9.05 16.40 15.37
C VAL A 43 -8.99 17.49 16.44
N SER A 44 -7.81 17.82 16.96
CA SER A 44 -7.70 18.70 18.13
C SER A 44 -7.82 20.19 17.80
N GLN A 45 -7.45 20.64 16.59
CA GLN A 45 -7.45 22.07 16.24
C GLN A 45 -8.55 22.46 15.26
N VAL A 46 -8.94 21.55 14.35
CA VAL A 46 -10.01 21.80 13.36
C VAL A 46 -11.34 21.19 13.80
N ASN A 47 -11.35 20.33 14.83
CA ASN A 47 -12.53 19.58 15.27
C ASN A 47 -13.13 18.76 14.12
N PHE A 48 -12.27 18.18 13.29
CA PHE A 48 -12.66 17.31 12.18
C PHE A 48 -13.10 15.95 12.73
N ASN A 49 -14.15 15.35 12.17
CA ASN A 49 -14.60 14.02 12.57
C ASN A 49 -13.54 12.98 12.17
N PRO A 50 -12.97 12.19 13.11
CA PRO A 50 -11.92 11.23 12.79
C PRO A 50 -12.36 10.14 11.81
N ASN A 51 -13.66 9.79 11.76
CA ASN A 51 -14.19 8.82 10.81
C ASN A 51 -14.22 9.33 9.36
N ASP A 52 -14.04 10.64 9.16
CA ASP A 52 -13.94 11.26 7.84
C ASP A 52 -12.47 11.42 7.38
N ILE A 53 -11.50 10.89 8.14
CA ILE A 53 -10.07 10.97 7.83
C ILE A 53 -9.60 9.63 7.26
N ILE A 54 -8.99 9.67 6.07
CA ILE A 54 -8.43 8.52 5.38
C ILE A 54 -6.92 8.77 5.20
N PHE A 55 -6.06 8.04 5.90
CA PHE A 55 -4.62 8.13 5.68
C PHE A 55 -4.19 7.29 4.48
N ASP A 56 -3.32 7.86 3.65
CA ASP A 56 -2.55 7.13 2.62
C ASP A 56 -1.07 7.18 3.01
N PRO A 57 -0.53 6.11 3.64
CA PRO A 57 0.87 6.02 4.03
C PRO A 57 1.84 5.90 2.85
N ASN A 58 1.37 6.02 1.60
CA ASN A 58 2.07 5.84 0.34
C ASN A 58 2.50 4.39 0.08
N ILE A 59 1.75 3.72 -0.80
CA ILE A 59 2.17 2.47 -1.45
C ILE A 59 3.25 2.78 -2.49
N LEU A 60 4.46 2.28 -2.24
CA LEU A 60 5.63 2.45 -3.11
C LEU A 60 5.90 1.18 -3.92
N THR A 61 6.58 1.36 -5.05
CA THR A 61 6.98 0.26 -5.94
C THR A 61 8.06 -0.60 -5.28
N ILE A 62 7.94 -1.92 -5.38
CA ILE A 62 8.98 -2.88 -4.98
C ILE A 62 9.64 -3.55 -6.20
N ALA A 63 10.68 -4.34 -5.96
CA ALA A 63 11.42 -5.05 -7.01
C ALA A 63 11.99 -4.10 -8.08
N THR A 64 12.42 -2.90 -7.66
CA THR A 64 12.99 -1.86 -8.54
C THR A 64 14.49 -2.09 -8.82
N GLY A 65 15.12 -3.03 -8.13
CA GLY A 65 16.59 -3.20 -8.11
C GLY A 65 17.31 -2.30 -7.10
N MET A 66 16.57 -1.50 -6.33
CA MET A 66 17.11 -0.67 -5.25
C MET A 66 16.72 -1.27 -3.90
N GLU A 67 17.70 -1.51 -3.03
CA GLU A 67 17.48 -2.14 -1.71
C GLU A 67 16.53 -1.33 -0.81
N GLU A 68 16.60 0.00 -0.88
CA GLU A 68 15.73 0.95 -0.17
C GLU A 68 14.23 0.74 -0.48
N HIS A 69 13.90 0.10 -1.60
CA HIS A 69 12.54 -0.17 -2.05
C HIS A 69 12.09 -1.62 -1.82
N ALA A 70 12.92 -2.45 -1.20
CA ALA A 70 12.65 -3.89 -1.09
C ALA A 70 11.69 -4.21 0.06
N ASN A 71 11.66 -3.40 1.13
CA ASN A 71 10.99 -3.77 2.36
C ASN A 71 9.56 -3.20 2.47
N TYR A 72 8.56 -3.95 2.01
CA TYR A 72 7.18 -3.49 2.10
C TYR A 72 6.53 -3.68 3.49
N ARG A 73 7.22 -4.38 4.40
CA ARG A 73 6.84 -4.46 5.83
C ARG A 73 6.56 -3.07 6.41
N ILE A 74 7.28 -2.07 5.91
CA ILE A 74 7.14 -0.67 6.29
C ILE A 74 5.69 -0.16 6.22
N PHE A 75 5.00 -0.40 5.12
CA PHE A 75 3.61 0.05 4.96
C PHE A 75 2.65 -0.74 5.86
N ILE A 76 2.86 -2.06 5.96
CA ILE A 76 2.01 -2.95 6.75
C ILE A 76 2.11 -2.60 8.23
N GLU A 77 3.30 -2.36 8.75
CA GLU A 77 3.51 -1.92 10.14
C GLU A 77 2.88 -0.54 10.40
N CYS A 78 3.04 0.40 9.46
CA CYS A 78 2.41 1.71 9.57
C CYS A 78 0.88 1.59 9.64
N CYS A 79 0.28 0.64 8.92
CA CYS A 79 -1.16 0.37 9.02
C CYS A 79 -1.56 -0.03 10.44
N SER A 80 -0.82 -0.96 11.06
CA SER A 80 -1.07 -1.39 12.43
C SER A 80 -0.96 -0.22 13.40
N MET A 81 0.11 0.59 13.29
CA MET A 81 0.33 1.76 14.14
C MET A 81 -0.81 2.78 14.00
N ILE A 82 -1.27 3.07 12.78
CA ILE A 82 -2.40 3.97 12.55
C ILE A 82 -3.67 3.41 13.21
N LYS A 83 -3.95 2.11 13.05
CA LYS A 83 -5.13 1.49 13.66
C LYS A 83 -5.10 1.48 15.19
N GLU A 84 -3.94 1.26 15.78
CA GLU A 84 -3.78 1.22 17.24
C GLU A 84 -3.86 2.61 17.87
N ASN A 85 -3.32 3.63 17.20
CA ASN A 85 -3.09 4.95 17.83
C ASN A 85 -4.04 6.05 17.35
N LEU A 86 -4.65 5.93 16.16
CA LEU A 86 -5.47 6.98 15.54
C LEU A 86 -6.93 6.51 15.39
N PRO A 87 -7.72 6.50 16.47
CA PRO A 87 -9.05 5.90 16.49
C PRO A 87 -10.02 6.59 15.53
N GLY A 88 -10.86 5.80 14.86
CA GLY A 88 -11.81 6.29 13.86
C GLY A 88 -11.21 6.49 12.47
N ALA A 89 -9.90 6.74 12.35
CA ALA A 89 -9.27 6.94 11.06
C ALA A 89 -9.30 5.68 10.18
N HIS A 90 -9.39 5.92 8.88
CA HIS A 90 -9.32 4.92 7.83
C HIS A 90 -7.95 4.93 7.16
N ILE A 91 -7.63 3.84 6.45
CA ILE A 91 -6.36 3.65 5.77
C ILE A 91 -6.66 3.22 4.34
N SER A 92 -6.04 3.91 3.39
CA SER A 92 -6.15 3.64 1.97
C SER A 92 -4.77 3.62 1.31
N GLY A 93 -4.75 3.22 0.05
CA GLY A 93 -3.57 3.30 -0.79
C GLY A 93 -3.89 2.92 -2.24
N ARG A 94 -3.06 3.38 -3.18
CA ARG A 94 -3.13 2.96 -4.58
C ARG A 94 -2.40 1.64 -4.78
N ILE A 95 -3.15 0.53 -4.74
CA ILE A 95 -2.61 -0.83 -4.72
C ILE A 95 -1.73 -1.12 -5.94
N SER A 96 -2.13 -0.62 -7.11
CA SER A 96 -1.41 -0.87 -8.36
C SER A 96 0.06 -0.41 -8.37
N ASN A 97 0.43 0.53 -7.48
CA ASN A 97 1.79 1.06 -7.38
C ASN A 97 2.81 0.01 -6.97
N ILE A 98 2.44 -0.96 -6.11
CA ILE A 98 3.38 -1.97 -5.62
C ILE A 98 4.01 -2.79 -6.76
N SER A 99 3.23 -2.99 -7.82
CA SER A 99 3.54 -3.87 -8.95
C SER A 99 4.16 -3.15 -10.16
N PHE A 100 4.55 -1.88 -10.03
CA PHE A 100 4.91 -1.04 -11.18
C PHE A 100 6.14 -1.56 -11.95
N SER A 101 7.06 -2.25 -11.28
CA SER A 101 8.23 -2.89 -11.89
C SER A 101 7.87 -4.00 -12.89
N PHE A 102 6.64 -4.53 -12.81
CA PHE A 102 6.16 -5.63 -13.65
C PHE A 102 5.09 -5.19 -14.66
N ARG A 103 5.13 -3.92 -15.09
CA ARG A 103 4.22 -3.38 -16.13
C ARG A 103 4.22 -4.26 -17.38
N GLY A 104 3.02 -4.61 -17.86
CA GLY A 104 2.82 -5.50 -19.00
C GLY A 104 2.71 -6.98 -18.62
N MET A 105 2.97 -7.36 -17.36
CA MET A 105 2.86 -8.74 -16.86
C MET A 105 1.65 -8.85 -15.91
N GLU A 106 0.43 -8.74 -16.45
CA GLU A 106 -0.78 -8.56 -15.62
C GLU A 106 -1.03 -9.71 -14.64
N VAL A 107 -0.81 -10.96 -15.03
CA VAL A 107 -0.94 -12.14 -14.13
C VAL A 107 -0.07 -11.98 -12.88
N VAL A 108 1.15 -11.46 -13.04
CA VAL A 108 2.08 -11.21 -11.93
C VAL A 108 1.60 -10.04 -11.08
N ARG A 109 1.18 -8.95 -11.72
CA ARG A 109 0.70 -7.75 -11.01
C ARG A 109 -0.52 -8.04 -10.16
N GLU A 110 -1.51 -8.74 -10.72
CA GLU A 110 -2.74 -9.14 -10.03
C GLU A 110 -2.45 -10.06 -8.83
N ALA A 111 -1.54 -11.03 -9.01
CA ALA A 111 -1.09 -11.88 -7.91
C ALA A 111 -0.42 -11.07 -6.79
N MET A 112 0.45 -10.10 -7.14
CA MET A 112 1.07 -9.21 -6.16
C MET A 112 0.03 -8.35 -5.42
N HIS A 113 -0.98 -7.81 -6.12
CA HIS A 113 -2.04 -7.02 -5.49
C HIS A 113 -2.82 -7.85 -4.47
N CYS A 114 -3.16 -9.09 -4.84
CA CYS A 114 -3.91 -9.99 -3.97
C CYS A 114 -3.11 -10.38 -2.71
N VAL A 115 -1.84 -10.78 -2.87
CA VAL A 115 -0.94 -11.09 -1.74
C VAL A 115 -0.75 -9.87 -0.84
N PHE A 116 -0.53 -8.69 -1.44
CA PHE A 116 -0.43 -7.45 -0.70
C PHE A 116 -1.68 -7.16 0.14
N LEU A 117 -2.85 -7.20 -0.50
CA LEU A 117 -4.14 -6.93 0.16
C LEU A 117 -4.40 -7.93 1.29
N PHE A 118 -4.07 -9.22 1.10
CA PHE A 118 -4.25 -10.24 2.12
C PHE A 118 -3.56 -9.90 3.45
N HIS A 119 -2.34 -9.36 3.40
CA HIS A 119 -1.60 -8.96 4.60
C HIS A 119 -1.96 -7.56 5.08
N ALA A 120 -2.11 -6.60 4.17
CA ALA A 120 -2.42 -5.23 4.54
C ALA A 120 -3.79 -5.10 5.20
N ILE A 121 -4.80 -5.85 4.75
CA ILE A 121 -6.13 -5.86 5.36
C ILE A 121 -6.06 -6.38 6.79
N LYS A 122 -5.28 -7.44 7.04
CA LYS A 122 -5.06 -7.96 8.41
C LYS A 122 -4.39 -6.95 9.32
N ALA A 123 -3.50 -6.11 8.78
CA ALA A 123 -2.85 -5.02 9.50
C ALA A 123 -3.72 -3.76 9.62
N GLY A 124 -4.93 -3.74 9.06
CA GLY A 124 -5.88 -2.65 9.25
C GLY A 124 -6.17 -1.79 8.02
N LEU A 125 -5.60 -2.09 6.86
CA LEU A 125 -6.02 -1.47 5.60
C LEU A 125 -7.51 -1.78 5.36
N ASN A 126 -8.34 -0.74 5.23
CA ASN A 126 -9.79 -0.91 5.09
C ASN A 126 -10.37 -0.25 3.83
N MET A 127 -9.55 0.46 3.06
CA MET A 127 -9.89 1.02 1.75
C MET A 127 -8.72 0.81 0.79
N GLY A 128 -8.99 0.83 -0.51
CA GLY A 128 -7.92 0.73 -1.52
C GLY A 128 -8.40 1.18 -2.89
N ILE A 129 -7.53 1.90 -3.61
CA ILE A 129 -7.75 2.23 -5.02
C ILE A 129 -7.20 1.05 -5.84
N VAL A 130 -8.12 0.24 -6.37
CA VAL A 130 -7.85 -1.04 -7.05
C VAL A 130 -8.52 -1.09 -8.42
N ASN A 131 -8.05 -2.00 -9.28
CA ASN A 131 -8.86 -2.48 -10.40
C ASN A 131 -9.78 -3.59 -9.91
N ALA A 132 -11.06 -3.28 -9.67
CA ALA A 132 -12.02 -4.22 -9.09
C ALA A 132 -12.28 -5.46 -9.97
N GLY A 133 -12.04 -5.38 -11.28
CA GLY A 133 -12.20 -6.51 -12.20
C GLY A 133 -10.98 -7.44 -12.28
N ALA A 134 -9.85 -7.07 -11.67
CA ALA A 134 -8.56 -7.73 -11.81
C ALA A 134 -7.95 -8.05 -10.43
N LEU A 135 -8.72 -8.76 -9.59
CA LEU A 135 -8.32 -9.21 -8.26
C LEU A 135 -8.64 -10.70 -8.11
N PRO A 136 -7.69 -11.61 -8.42
CA PRO A 136 -7.88 -13.03 -8.23
C PRO A 136 -8.01 -13.37 -6.73
N LEU A 137 -8.64 -14.50 -6.41
CA LEU A 137 -8.66 -15.00 -5.04
C LEU A 137 -7.26 -15.48 -4.64
N TYR A 138 -6.86 -15.20 -3.40
CA TYR A 138 -5.55 -15.58 -2.87
C TYR A 138 -5.28 -17.09 -2.99
N THR A 139 -6.33 -17.92 -2.83
CA THR A 139 -6.27 -19.38 -2.94
C THR A 139 -6.09 -19.89 -4.36
N ASP A 140 -6.42 -19.08 -5.36
CA ASP A 140 -6.41 -19.49 -6.77
C ASP A 140 -5.09 -19.15 -7.45
N ILE A 141 -4.23 -18.37 -6.79
CA ILE A 141 -2.88 -18.05 -7.28
C ILE A 141 -2.04 -19.32 -7.31
N GLN A 142 -1.40 -19.58 -8.45
CA GLN A 142 -0.50 -20.71 -8.60
C GLN A 142 0.57 -20.69 -7.50
N LYS A 143 0.72 -21.80 -6.76
CA LYS A 143 1.59 -21.89 -5.57
C LYS A 143 3.01 -21.32 -5.75
N LYS A 144 3.61 -21.52 -6.93
CA LYS A 144 4.95 -20.98 -7.23
C LYS A 144 4.97 -19.45 -7.33
N LEU A 145 3.96 -18.87 -7.99
CA LEU A 145 3.79 -17.42 -8.09
C LEU A 145 3.44 -16.82 -6.74
N LEU A 146 2.54 -17.48 -5.99
CA LEU A 146 2.16 -17.08 -4.65
C LEU A 146 3.38 -16.96 -3.72
N ASN A 147 4.22 -18.01 -3.68
CA ASN A 147 5.41 -18.00 -2.84
C ASN A 147 6.38 -16.87 -3.23
N LEU A 148 6.62 -16.64 -4.52
CA LEU A 148 7.49 -15.53 -4.95
C LEU A 148 6.90 -14.15 -4.64
N CYS A 149 5.57 -13.97 -4.75
CA CYS A 149 4.92 -12.74 -4.32
C CYS A 149 5.08 -12.51 -2.81
N GLU A 150 4.93 -13.56 -1.99
CA GLU A 150 5.16 -13.50 -0.55
C GLU A 150 6.62 -13.16 -0.23
N ASP A 151 7.56 -13.84 -0.86
CA ASP A 151 8.98 -13.66 -0.59
C ASP A 151 9.44 -12.25 -1.00
N LEU A 152 8.95 -11.72 -2.13
CA LEU A 152 9.13 -10.32 -2.54
C LEU A 152 8.51 -9.32 -1.56
N LEU A 153 7.27 -9.55 -1.12
CA LEU A 153 6.58 -8.63 -0.21
C LEU A 153 7.32 -8.50 1.13
N TRP A 154 7.86 -9.62 1.62
CA TRP A 154 8.55 -9.72 2.90
C TRP A 154 10.07 -9.58 2.79
N ASN A 155 10.60 -9.34 1.58
CA ASN A 155 12.02 -9.22 1.29
C ASN A 155 12.85 -10.38 1.87
N ARG A 156 12.43 -11.63 1.61
CA ARG A 156 13.04 -12.82 2.24
C ARG A 156 14.30 -13.30 1.53
N ASP A 157 14.41 -13.07 0.23
CA ASP A 157 15.54 -13.53 -0.58
C ASP A 157 15.96 -12.44 -1.58
N PRO A 158 17.26 -12.07 -1.60
CA PRO A 158 17.75 -10.96 -2.44
C PRO A 158 17.60 -11.23 -3.95
N ASP A 159 17.50 -12.49 -4.36
CA ASP A 159 17.38 -12.88 -5.77
C ASP A 159 15.90 -12.95 -6.23
N ASP A 160 14.93 -12.67 -5.36
CA ASP A 160 13.51 -12.82 -5.68
C ASP A 160 13.05 -11.94 -6.83
N THR A 161 13.65 -10.76 -6.99
CA THR A 161 13.35 -9.88 -8.14
C THR A 161 13.71 -10.58 -9.45
N GLU A 162 14.88 -11.21 -9.53
CA GLU A 162 15.31 -11.95 -10.73
C GLU A 162 14.45 -13.20 -10.93
N LYS A 163 14.19 -13.97 -9.87
CA LYS A 163 13.33 -15.17 -9.92
C LYS A 163 11.92 -14.84 -10.41
N MET A 164 11.35 -13.73 -9.94
CA MET A 164 10.04 -13.25 -10.37
C MET A 164 10.05 -12.85 -11.85
N LEU A 165 11.07 -12.11 -12.31
CA LEU A 165 11.21 -11.75 -13.73
C LEU A 165 11.31 -13.00 -14.62
N LEU A 166 12.11 -13.99 -14.23
CA LEU A 166 12.24 -15.25 -14.96
C LEU A 166 10.93 -16.06 -14.99
N LEU A 167 10.16 -16.04 -13.90
CA LEU A 167 8.83 -16.65 -13.87
C LEU A 167 7.86 -15.90 -14.77
N ALA A 168 7.83 -14.56 -14.67
CA ALA A 168 6.94 -13.70 -15.43
C ALA A 168 7.13 -13.89 -16.94
N GLN A 169 8.37 -13.96 -17.42
CA GLN A 169 8.68 -14.24 -18.83
C GLN A 169 8.18 -15.62 -19.30
N LYS A 170 8.13 -16.62 -18.41
CA LYS A 170 7.60 -17.95 -18.75
C LYS A 170 6.08 -17.95 -18.84
N LEU A 171 5.42 -17.20 -17.96
CA LEU A 171 3.96 -17.05 -17.96
C LEU A 171 3.49 -16.29 -19.21
N ASP A 172 4.16 -15.19 -19.55
CA ASP A 172 3.84 -14.37 -20.74
C ASP A 172 4.04 -15.14 -22.08
N LYS A 173 4.97 -16.10 -22.11
CA LYS A 173 5.15 -17.02 -23.25
C LYS A 173 4.13 -18.17 -23.27
N GLY A 174 3.51 -18.48 -22.15
CA GLY A 174 2.55 -19.58 -21.99
C GLY A 174 1.18 -19.27 -22.61
N ASP A 175 0.78 -18.00 -22.65
CA ASP A 175 -0.52 -17.55 -23.18
C ASP A 175 -0.54 -17.37 -24.71
N LYS A 176 0.57 -17.67 -25.41
CA LYS A 176 0.67 -17.60 -26.89
C LYS A 176 0.52 -18.95 -27.60
N LYS A 177 -0.13 -19.94 -27.00
CA LYS A 177 -0.41 -21.24 -27.64
C LYS A 177 -1.86 -21.62 -27.62
#